data_AF-A0A397PMZ9-F1
#
_entry.id   AF-A0A397PMZ9-F1
#
_cell.length_a   1.000
_cell.length_b   1.000
_cell.length_c   1.000
_cell.angle_alpha   90.00
_cell.angle_beta   90.00
_cell.angle_gamma   90.00
#
_symmetry.space_group_name_H-M   'P 1'
#
loop_
_entity.id
_entity.type
_entity.pdbx_description
1 polymer ?
#
loop_
_entity_poly.entity_id
_entity_poly.type
_entity_poly.pdbx_seq_one_letter_code
_entity_poly.pdbx_strand_id
1 'polypeptide(L)'
;MFRTLIAASLATIPVAAWAQTAAPVPRMAPAEAMQLIDAAGFKVVGGHPQNRCGHAVNPRVAFTDLNGDGRPEAHIADVDPGCYAKPGAYYAILTRNDAGHWGRMIAEDAIASFDKTRTDGWIDIEVKPGNGNCPGVRHHVPYAYLTPCVAGAGGASASEAAPAANPAAARGARGYPTDGWKIPVSFAALPAADQDAIMRAAGLTRSGTVWKGCEGLSEADAKSVEIKDLNHDGRPEAIVTDSGMCYGNTGQEFTILRATPGGWAQMMQVTGIPIYLKARGTDGYPDVMIGMPGTCFGVDRWNGSEYKYIGSRYDSKDPDTAKPCKP
;
A
#
# COMPACT_ATOMS: atom_id res chain seq x y z
N MET A 1 -69.45 22.29 -24.72
CA MET A 1 -68.41 21.45 -25.35
C MET A 1 -67.08 22.18 -25.21
N PHE A 2 -66.27 21.91 -24.18
CA PHE A 2 -64.83 22.24 -24.20
C PHE A 2 -64.14 21.27 -23.24
N ARG A 3 -63.45 20.28 -23.83
CA ARG A 3 -62.61 19.30 -23.13
C ARG A 3 -61.27 19.96 -22.86
N THR A 4 -60.92 20.14 -21.58
CA THR A 4 -59.59 20.56 -21.15
C THR A 4 -58.67 19.35 -21.13
N LEU A 5 -57.70 19.29 -22.05
CA LEU A 5 -56.67 18.26 -22.10
C LEU A 5 -55.55 18.59 -21.10
N ILE A 6 -55.30 17.65 -20.20
CA ILE A 6 -54.13 17.60 -19.31
C ILE A 6 -52.93 17.15 -20.15
N ALA A 7 -51.94 18.01 -20.33
CA ALA A 7 -50.63 17.62 -20.87
C ALA A 7 -49.66 17.41 -19.69
N ALA A 8 -49.50 16.15 -19.28
CA ALA A 8 -48.44 15.75 -18.37
C ALA A 8 -47.14 15.64 -19.18
N SER A 9 -46.27 16.63 -19.07
CA SER A 9 -44.91 16.58 -19.60
C SER A 9 -44.07 15.62 -18.77
N LEU A 10 -43.90 14.39 -19.26
CA LEU A 10 -42.87 13.48 -18.79
C LEU A 10 -41.50 14.05 -19.19
N ALA A 11 -40.85 14.74 -18.25
CA ALA A 11 -39.45 15.09 -18.36
C ALA A 11 -38.62 13.79 -18.25
N THR A 12 -38.16 13.27 -19.38
CA THR A 12 -37.14 12.23 -19.43
C THR A 12 -35.84 12.82 -18.93
N ILE A 13 -35.45 12.50 -17.70
CA ILE A 13 -34.09 12.77 -17.21
C ILE A 13 -33.15 11.85 -18.01
N PRO A 14 -32.19 12.38 -18.78
CA PRO A 14 -31.20 11.53 -19.42
C PRO A 14 -30.32 10.93 -18.32
N VAL A 15 -30.44 9.62 -18.11
CA VAL A 15 -29.45 8.85 -17.36
C VAL A 15 -28.21 8.81 -18.24
N ALA A 16 -27.25 9.70 -17.97
CA ALA A 16 -25.93 9.62 -18.58
C ALA A 16 -25.28 8.33 -18.07
N ALA A 17 -25.29 7.29 -18.90
CA ALA A 17 -24.42 6.14 -18.72
C ALA A 17 -23.00 6.60 -19.06
N TRP A 18 -22.19 6.84 -18.02
CA TRP A 18 -20.76 7.14 -18.18
C TRP A 18 -20.04 5.86 -18.62
N ALA A 19 -19.96 5.66 -19.93
CA ALA A 19 -19.01 4.70 -20.50
C ALA A 19 -17.61 5.28 -20.30
N GLN A 20 -16.79 4.65 -19.45
CA GLN A 20 -15.40 5.03 -19.23
C GLN A 20 -14.61 4.79 -20.52
N THR A 21 -14.37 5.85 -21.27
CA THR A 21 -13.45 5.82 -22.43
C THR A 21 -12.01 5.85 -21.92
N ALA A 22 -11.20 4.89 -22.36
CA ALA A 22 -9.74 4.94 -22.18
C ALA A 22 -9.22 6.33 -22.56
N ALA A 23 -8.37 6.92 -21.71
CA ALA A 23 -7.77 8.22 -22.00
C ALA A 23 -6.70 8.07 -23.11
N PRO A 24 -6.47 9.11 -23.92
CA PRO A 24 -5.38 9.09 -24.89
C PRO A 24 -4.04 8.91 -24.17
N VAL A 25 -3.15 8.12 -24.76
CA VAL A 25 -1.79 7.90 -24.26
C VAL A 25 -1.07 9.25 -24.15
N PRO A 26 -0.55 9.64 -22.97
CA PRO A 26 0.24 10.84 -22.82
C PRO A 26 1.46 10.82 -23.75
N ARG A 27 1.81 11.97 -24.31
CA ARG A 27 3.08 12.10 -25.03
C ARG A 27 4.22 12.03 -24.01
N MET A 28 5.06 11.01 -24.13
CA MET A 28 6.20 10.76 -23.23
C MET A 28 7.52 10.70 -24.01
N ALA A 29 8.59 11.16 -23.38
CA ALA A 29 9.95 10.91 -23.88
C ALA A 29 10.34 9.43 -23.65
N PRO A 30 11.28 8.85 -24.41
CA PRO A 30 11.72 7.47 -24.18
C PRO A 30 12.22 7.20 -22.75
N ALA A 31 12.96 8.16 -22.17
CA ALA A 31 13.44 8.06 -20.78
C ALA A 31 12.29 8.03 -19.77
N GLU A 32 11.24 8.81 -20.01
CA GLU A 32 10.04 8.82 -19.18
C GLU A 32 9.26 7.51 -19.31
N ALA A 33 9.12 6.97 -20.52
CA ALA A 33 8.46 5.69 -20.73
C ALA A 33 9.20 4.55 -20.01
N MET A 34 10.55 4.57 -19.99
CA MET A 34 11.33 3.63 -19.18
C MET A 34 11.10 3.84 -17.68
N GLN A 35 11.02 5.09 -17.23
CA GLN A 35 10.76 5.42 -15.83
C GLN A 35 9.36 4.99 -15.37
N LEU A 36 8.34 5.06 -16.24
CA LEU A 36 7.01 4.52 -15.97
C LEU A 36 7.04 3.01 -15.70
N ILE A 37 7.74 2.27 -16.56
CA ILE A 37 7.89 0.81 -16.43
C ILE A 37 8.66 0.44 -15.15
N ASP A 38 9.74 1.17 -14.87
CA ASP A 38 10.55 0.99 -13.66
C ASP A 38 9.76 1.28 -12.38
N ALA A 39 9.05 2.41 -12.33
CA ALA A 39 8.21 2.79 -11.20
C ALA A 39 7.06 1.79 -10.95
N ALA A 40 6.64 1.05 -11.99
CA ALA A 40 5.65 0.01 -11.88
C ALA A 40 6.22 -1.34 -11.38
N GLY A 41 7.48 -1.41 -10.98
CA GLY A 41 8.12 -2.63 -10.45
C GLY A 41 8.69 -3.56 -11.52
N PHE A 42 8.89 -3.07 -12.75
CA PHE A 42 9.51 -3.86 -13.81
C PHE A 42 10.92 -3.37 -14.10
N LYS A 43 11.90 -4.25 -13.92
CA LYS A 43 13.29 -3.92 -14.21
C LYS A 43 13.53 -3.94 -15.72
N VAL A 44 14.11 -2.88 -16.26
CA VAL A 44 14.49 -2.84 -17.69
C VAL A 44 15.90 -3.39 -17.87
N VAL A 45 16.03 -4.57 -18.50
CA VAL A 45 17.31 -5.22 -18.80
C VAL A 45 17.47 -5.36 -20.31
N GLY A 46 18.52 -4.77 -20.87
CA GLY A 46 18.77 -4.82 -22.32
C GLY A 46 17.64 -4.21 -23.16
N GLY A 47 16.89 -3.25 -22.61
CA GLY A 47 15.74 -2.63 -23.26
C GLY A 47 14.42 -3.40 -23.13
N HIS A 48 14.42 -4.53 -22.42
CA HIS A 48 13.23 -5.35 -22.19
C HIS A 48 12.81 -5.32 -20.71
N PRO A 49 11.51 -5.10 -20.41
CA PRO A 49 10.99 -5.23 -19.06
C PRO A 49 11.11 -6.68 -18.57
N GLN A 50 11.50 -6.83 -17.32
CA GLN A 50 11.48 -8.09 -16.58
C GLN A 50 10.65 -7.90 -15.32
N ASN A 51 9.87 -8.92 -14.95
CA ASN A 51 9.19 -8.93 -13.67
C ASN A 51 10.17 -9.24 -12.52
N ARG A 52 9.67 -9.18 -11.28
CA ARG A 52 10.45 -9.43 -10.07
C ARG A 52 11.14 -10.81 -10.03
N CYS A 53 10.68 -11.77 -10.82
CA CYS A 53 11.28 -13.10 -10.93
C CYS A 53 12.34 -13.21 -12.03
N GLY A 54 12.62 -12.11 -12.74
CA GLY A 54 13.58 -12.06 -13.84
C GLY A 54 13.04 -12.60 -15.17
N HIS A 55 11.76 -12.94 -15.25
CA HIS A 55 11.15 -13.35 -16.50
C HIS A 55 10.93 -12.12 -17.39
N ALA A 56 11.21 -12.26 -18.69
CA ALA A 56 10.89 -11.22 -19.67
C ALA A 56 9.37 -11.08 -19.80
N VAL A 57 8.89 -9.84 -19.75
CA VAL A 57 7.45 -9.53 -19.75
C VAL A 57 7.12 -8.40 -20.72
N ASN A 58 5.85 -8.34 -21.10
CA ASN A 58 5.30 -7.26 -21.91
C ASN A 58 4.05 -6.71 -21.19
N PRO A 59 4.24 -5.88 -20.15
CA PRO A 59 3.14 -5.44 -19.32
C PRO A 59 2.17 -4.58 -20.14
N ARG A 60 0.88 -4.77 -19.90
CA ARG A 60 -0.17 -3.96 -20.51
C ARG A 60 -0.25 -2.63 -19.78
N VAL A 61 -0.13 -1.53 -20.52
CA VAL A 61 -0.26 -0.18 -19.99
C VAL A 61 -1.55 0.44 -20.53
N ALA A 62 -2.40 0.92 -19.63
CA ALA A 62 -3.60 1.68 -19.94
C ALA A 62 -3.55 3.03 -19.23
N PHE A 63 -4.08 4.08 -19.86
CA PHE A 63 -4.18 5.40 -19.27
C PHE A 63 -5.62 5.73 -18.97
N THR A 64 -5.91 6.16 -17.75
CA THR A 64 -7.27 6.50 -17.30
C THR A 64 -7.17 7.66 -16.33
N ASP A 65 -7.99 8.69 -16.53
CA ASP A 65 -8.12 9.79 -15.59
C ASP A 65 -8.97 9.34 -14.40
N LEU A 66 -8.30 8.91 -13.33
CA LEU A 66 -8.94 8.31 -12.17
C LEU A 66 -9.56 9.36 -11.26
N ASN A 67 -9.06 10.59 -11.27
CA ASN A 67 -9.49 11.68 -10.39
C ASN A 67 -10.32 12.78 -11.10
N GLY A 68 -10.39 12.75 -12.43
CA GLY A 68 -11.12 13.72 -13.24
C GLY A 68 -10.40 15.07 -13.42
N ASP A 69 -9.08 15.13 -13.19
CA ASP A 69 -8.29 16.36 -13.29
C ASP A 69 -7.78 16.66 -14.72
N GLY A 70 -8.09 15.78 -15.68
CA GLY A 70 -7.67 15.86 -17.07
C GLY A 70 -6.27 15.31 -17.34
N ARG A 71 -5.59 14.73 -16.34
CA ARG A 71 -4.30 14.06 -16.46
C ARG A 71 -4.50 12.58 -16.15
N PRO A 72 -4.22 11.69 -17.11
CA PRO A 72 -4.49 10.29 -16.86
C PRO A 72 -3.38 9.63 -16.03
N GLU A 73 -3.80 8.81 -15.08
CA GLU A 73 -2.97 7.83 -14.41
C GLU A 73 -2.66 6.65 -15.32
N ALA A 74 -1.54 5.98 -15.02
CA ALA A 74 -1.18 4.72 -15.66
C ALA A 74 -1.67 3.55 -14.82
N HIS A 75 -2.37 2.62 -15.46
CA HIS A 75 -2.63 1.28 -14.96
C HIS A 75 -1.75 0.30 -15.74
N ILE A 76 -0.89 -0.40 -15.03
CA ILE A 76 0.04 -1.37 -15.59
C ILE A 76 -0.30 -2.74 -15.04
N ALA A 77 -0.45 -3.72 -15.93
CA ALA A 77 -0.81 -5.08 -15.54
C ALA A 77 0.07 -6.12 -16.25
N ASP A 78 0.41 -7.17 -15.52
CA ASP A 78 1.17 -8.31 -16.04
C ASP A 78 0.57 -9.64 -15.55
N VAL A 79 0.79 -10.70 -16.30
CA VAL A 79 0.29 -12.05 -15.97
C VAL A 79 1.43 -13.04 -16.12
N ASP A 80 1.82 -13.61 -14.98
CA ASP A 80 2.82 -14.66 -14.87
C ASP A 80 2.49 -15.54 -13.66
N PRO A 81 1.81 -16.68 -13.87
CA PRO A 81 1.46 -17.62 -12.80
C PRO A 81 2.66 -18.26 -12.11
N GLY A 82 3.85 -18.23 -12.72
CA GLY A 82 5.09 -18.70 -12.12
C GLY A 82 5.77 -17.67 -11.23
N CYS A 83 5.37 -16.40 -11.32
CA CYS A 83 5.99 -15.30 -10.59
C CYS A 83 5.07 -14.68 -9.52
N TYR A 84 3.81 -14.41 -9.85
CA TYR A 84 2.89 -13.72 -8.94
C TYR A 84 2.06 -14.68 -8.11
N ALA A 85 1.69 -14.25 -6.90
CA ALA A 85 0.74 -14.98 -6.10
C ALA A 85 -0.61 -15.14 -6.83
N LYS A 86 -1.41 -16.14 -6.43
CA LYS A 86 -2.73 -16.40 -7.04
C LYS A 86 -3.52 -15.07 -7.12
N PRO A 87 -4.05 -14.71 -8.30
CA PRO A 87 -4.32 -15.57 -9.47
C PRO A 87 -3.19 -15.72 -10.49
N GLY A 88 -1.96 -15.27 -10.20
CA GLY A 88 -0.86 -15.24 -11.16
C GLY A 88 -0.82 -13.95 -11.97
N ALA A 89 -1.34 -12.87 -11.40
CA ALA A 89 -1.42 -11.55 -12.02
C ALA A 89 -0.88 -10.48 -11.07
N TYR A 90 -0.44 -9.39 -11.67
CA TYR A 90 0.07 -8.21 -10.99
C TYR A 90 -0.54 -6.96 -11.61
N TYR A 91 -0.82 -5.96 -10.78
CA TYR A 91 -1.16 -4.63 -11.26
C TYR A 91 -0.43 -3.54 -10.45
N ALA A 92 -0.22 -2.40 -11.09
CA ALA A 92 0.25 -1.17 -10.48
C ALA A 92 -0.54 0.02 -11.02
N ILE A 93 -0.82 1.01 -10.15
CA ILE A 93 -1.39 2.31 -10.54
C ILE A 93 -0.37 3.38 -10.23
N LEU A 94 -0.16 4.31 -11.17
CA LEU A 94 0.82 5.37 -11.06
C LEU A 94 0.24 6.73 -11.45
N THR A 95 0.63 7.77 -10.73
CA THR A 95 0.34 9.17 -11.06
C THR A 95 1.53 9.83 -11.73
N ARG A 96 1.28 10.84 -12.56
CA ARG A 96 2.30 11.62 -13.24
C ARG A 96 2.31 13.06 -12.75
N ASN A 97 3.45 13.56 -12.30
CA ASN A 97 3.58 14.96 -11.89
C ASN A 97 3.81 15.92 -13.08
N ASP A 98 3.83 17.23 -12.80
CA ASP A 98 4.07 18.29 -13.80
C ASP A 98 5.41 18.17 -14.54
N ALA A 99 6.41 17.59 -13.89
CA ALA A 99 7.74 17.38 -14.47
C ALA A 99 7.84 16.09 -15.30
N GLY A 100 6.74 15.34 -15.44
CA GLY A 100 6.71 14.08 -16.20
C GLY A 100 7.30 12.89 -15.47
N HIS A 101 7.35 12.92 -14.13
CA HIS A 101 7.77 11.78 -13.32
C HIS A 101 6.57 10.97 -12.84
N TRP A 102 6.69 9.65 -12.95
CA TRP A 102 5.70 8.68 -12.50
C TRP A 102 5.97 8.24 -11.07
N GLY A 103 4.95 8.30 -10.22
CA GLY A 103 4.96 7.81 -8.84
C GLY A 103 3.93 6.71 -8.66
N ARG A 104 4.34 5.59 -8.05
CA ARG A 104 3.45 4.46 -7.80
C ARG A 104 2.52 4.75 -6.62
N MET A 105 1.23 4.60 -6.86
CA MET A 105 0.17 4.77 -5.84
C MET A 105 -0.16 3.45 -5.14
N ILE A 106 -0.10 2.34 -5.88
CA ILE A 106 -0.34 0.98 -5.38
C ILE A 106 0.25 -0.04 -6.34
N ALA A 107 0.64 -1.21 -5.80
CA ALA A 107 0.97 -2.40 -6.56
C ALA A 107 0.63 -3.66 -5.78
N GLU A 108 -0.02 -4.64 -6.42
CA GLU A 108 -0.42 -5.89 -5.77
C GLU A 108 -0.42 -7.08 -6.73
N ASP A 109 -0.25 -8.28 -6.17
CA ASP A 109 -0.47 -9.55 -6.86
C ASP A 109 -1.98 -9.84 -6.91
N ALA A 110 -2.66 -9.21 -7.87
CA ALA A 110 -4.10 -9.32 -8.05
C ALA A 110 -4.53 -8.89 -9.47
N ILE A 111 -5.82 -9.10 -9.75
CA ILE A 111 -6.54 -8.51 -10.87
C ILE A 111 -7.47 -7.43 -10.33
N ALA A 112 -7.14 -6.17 -10.63
CA ALA A 112 -7.93 -5.02 -10.23
C ALA A 112 -9.04 -4.69 -11.23
N SER A 113 -10.14 -4.13 -10.72
CA SER A 113 -11.16 -3.44 -11.50
C SER A 113 -11.42 -2.05 -10.91
N PHE A 114 -11.78 -1.10 -11.76
CA PHE A 114 -12.21 0.23 -11.32
C PHE A 114 -13.67 0.17 -10.87
N ASP A 115 -13.91 0.56 -9.62
CA ASP A 115 -15.24 0.59 -9.03
C ASP A 115 -16.04 1.81 -9.57
N LYS A 116 -17.35 1.83 -9.29
CA LYS A 116 -18.21 2.99 -9.57
C LYS A 116 -18.13 4.05 -8.47
N THR A 117 -17.63 3.67 -7.31
CA THR A 117 -17.45 4.54 -6.14
C THR A 117 -16.16 5.37 -6.26
N ARG A 118 -16.13 6.48 -5.52
CA ARG A 118 -14.99 7.39 -5.47
C ARG A 118 -14.71 7.79 -4.02
N THR A 119 -13.42 7.92 -3.69
CA THR A 119 -12.93 8.51 -2.44
C THR A 119 -12.09 9.74 -2.76
N ASP A 120 -12.40 10.88 -2.15
CA ASP A 120 -11.70 12.15 -2.37
C ASP A 120 -11.54 12.54 -3.85
N GLY A 121 -12.56 12.22 -4.66
CA GLY A 121 -12.58 12.50 -6.09
C GLY A 121 -11.94 11.43 -6.96
N TRP A 122 -11.24 10.44 -6.40
CA TRP A 122 -10.57 9.36 -7.11
C TRP A 122 -11.45 8.12 -7.22
N ILE A 123 -11.42 7.42 -8.37
CA ILE A 123 -12.10 6.12 -8.52
C ILE A 123 -11.51 5.11 -7.55
N ASP A 124 -12.37 4.44 -6.79
CA ASP A 124 -11.96 3.34 -5.92
C ASP A 124 -11.57 2.09 -6.75
N ILE A 125 -10.63 1.30 -6.25
CA ILE A 125 -10.14 0.10 -6.94
C ILE A 125 -10.68 -1.14 -6.23
N GLU A 126 -11.39 -2.01 -6.94
CA GLU A 126 -11.90 -3.26 -6.40
C GLU A 126 -11.01 -4.44 -6.83
N VAL A 127 -10.57 -5.24 -5.85
CA VAL A 127 -10.10 -6.61 -6.09
C VAL A 127 -11.20 -7.56 -5.68
N LYS A 128 -11.78 -8.27 -6.65
CA LYS A 128 -12.90 -9.19 -6.40
C LYS A 128 -12.43 -10.46 -5.68
N PRO A 129 -13.34 -11.17 -4.97
CA PRO A 129 -13.06 -12.51 -4.48
C PRO A 129 -12.51 -13.43 -5.59
N GLY A 130 -11.37 -14.08 -5.34
CA GLY A 130 -10.68 -14.93 -6.32
C GLY A 130 -9.70 -14.21 -7.24
N ASN A 131 -9.72 -12.87 -7.27
CA ASN A 131 -8.81 -12.06 -8.07
C ASN A 131 -7.56 -11.61 -7.31
N GLY A 132 -7.37 -12.04 -6.07
CA GLY A 132 -6.18 -11.75 -5.28
C GLY A 132 -6.30 -12.31 -3.88
N ASN A 133 -5.19 -12.25 -3.16
CA ASN A 133 -5.11 -12.68 -1.75
C ASN A 133 -5.79 -11.72 -0.78
N CYS A 134 -6.15 -10.52 -1.24
CA CYS A 134 -6.86 -9.52 -0.45
C CYS A 134 -8.06 -8.98 -1.23
N PRO A 135 -9.22 -9.66 -1.25
CA PRO A 135 -10.40 -9.09 -1.89
C PRO A 135 -10.91 -7.88 -1.10
N GLY A 136 -11.43 -6.87 -1.79
CA GLY A 136 -12.01 -5.67 -1.19
C GLY A 136 -11.81 -4.41 -2.02
N VAL A 137 -12.36 -3.31 -1.54
CA VAL A 137 -12.23 -1.99 -2.15
C VAL A 137 -11.01 -1.27 -1.56
N ARG A 138 -10.19 -0.69 -2.42
CA ARG A 138 -9.10 0.20 -2.06
C ARG A 138 -9.58 1.61 -2.27
N HIS A 139 -9.53 2.38 -1.19
CA HIS A 139 -9.88 3.78 -1.19
C HIS A 139 -8.63 4.60 -1.43
N HIS A 140 -8.75 5.65 -2.25
CA HIS A 140 -7.67 6.60 -2.42
C HIS A 140 -7.42 7.33 -1.10
N VAL A 141 -6.14 7.48 -0.78
CA VAL A 141 -5.61 8.44 0.18
C VAL A 141 -4.63 9.33 -0.57
N PRO A 142 -4.31 10.54 -0.09
CA PRO A 142 -3.33 11.38 -0.77
C PRO A 142 -2.09 10.59 -1.19
N TYR A 143 -1.87 10.51 -2.51
CA TYR A 143 -0.72 9.86 -3.14
C TYR A 143 -0.62 8.32 -2.99
N ALA A 144 -1.67 7.62 -2.57
CA ALA A 144 -1.71 6.15 -2.55
C ALA A 144 -3.14 5.57 -2.63
N TYR A 145 -3.24 4.24 -2.69
CA TYR A 145 -4.48 3.50 -2.41
C TYR A 145 -4.27 2.58 -1.20
N LEU A 146 -5.24 2.55 -0.29
CA LEU A 146 -5.16 1.69 0.90
C LEU A 146 -5.53 0.24 0.58
N THR A 147 -4.64 -0.69 0.89
CA THR A 147 -4.93 -2.13 0.81
C THR A 147 -5.73 -2.57 2.05
N PRO A 148 -6.96 -3.08 1.90
CA PRO A 148 -7.87 -3.33 3.03
C PRO A 148 -7.52 -4.58 3.86
N CYS A 149 -6.47 -5.32 3.49
CA CYS A 149 -6.03 -6.47 4.25
C CYS A 149 -4.60 -6.29 4.71
N VAL A 150 -4.36 -6.78 5.90
CA VAL A 150 -3.04 -7.21 6.34
C VAL A 150 -2.51 -8.27 5.38
N ALA A 151 -1.23 -8.22 5.02
CA ALA A 151 -0.55 -9.37 4.41
C ALA A 151 -0.64 -10.57 5.38
N GLY A 152 -1.61 -11.46 5.13
CA GLY A 152 -1.90 -12.60 6.02
C GLY A 152 -3.17 -13.40 5.71
N ALA A 153 -4.00 -12.99 4.74
CA ALA A 153 -5.27 -13.66 4.42
C ALA A 153 -5.30 -14.25 2.99
N GLY A 154 -4.24 -14.92 2.54
CA GLY A 154 -4.24 -15.62 1.25
C GLY A 154 -3.37 -16.88 1.30
N GLY A 155 -4.01 -18.03 1.08
CA GLY A 155 -3.43 -19.36 1.28
C GLY A 155 -2.13 -19.61 0.51
N ALA A 156 -1.22 -20.29 1.23
CA ALA A 156 -0.03 -20.91 0.67
C ALA A 156 -0.36 -21.76 -0.58
N SER A 157 0.50 -21.66 -1.59
CA SER A 157 0.72 -22.72 -2.55
C SER A 157 2.22 -22.79 -2.81
N ALA A 158 2.77 -23.97 -2.52
CA ALA A 158 4.18 -24.25 -2.44
C ALA A 158 4.93 -24.09 -3.77
N SER A 159 6.13 -23.51 -3.69
CA SER A 159 7.30 -24.02 -4.39
C SER A 159 8.30 -24.46 -3.33
N GLU A 160 8.74 -25.70 -3.48
CA GLU A 160 9.47 -26.49 -2.50
C GLU A 160 10.94 -26.05 -2.46
N ALA A 161 11.24 -25.14 -1.53
CA ALA A 161 12.48 -25.23 -0.77
C ALA A 161 12.04 -25.50 0.67
N ALA A 162 12.37 -26.68 1.17
CA ALA A 162 12.06 -27.10 2.54
C ALA A 162 12.31 -25.95 3.52
N PRO A 163 11.33 -25.57 4.36
CA PRO A 163 11.54 -24.51 5.33
C PRO A 163 12.63 -25.00 6.26
N ALA A 164 13.77 -24.30 6.27
CA ALA A 164 14.65 -24.37 7.43
C ALA A 164 13.78 -23.99 8.63
N ALA A 165 13.58 -24.96 9.52
CA ALA A 165 12.76 -24.81 10.71
C ALA A 165 13.11 -23.48 11.39
N ASN A 166 12.09 -22.65 11.54
CA ASN A 166 12.19 -21.41 12.29
C ASN A 166 12.72 -21.72 13.70
N PRO A 167 13.84 -21.14 14.15
CA PRO A 167 14.29 -21.32 15.54
C PRO A 167 13.28 -20.78 16.56
N ALA A 168 12.31 -19.96 16.15
CA ALA A 168 11.18 -19.57 17.00
C ALA A 168 10.11 -20.66 17.15
N ALA A 169 10.02 -21.63 16.22
CA ALA A 169 9.12 -22.79 16.35
C ALA A 169 9.61 -23.81 17.40
N ALA A 170 10.83 -23.66 17.91
CA ALA A 170 11.35 -24.45 19.04
C ALA A 170 10.93 -23.90 20.42
N ARG A 171 10.27 -22.73 20.49
CA ARG A 171 9.60 -22.28 21.72
C ARG A 171 8.16 -22.79 21.68
N GLY A 172 7.89 -23.88 22.40
CA GLY A 172 6.56 -24.48 22.47
C GLY A 172 5.46 -23.48 22.85
N ALA A 173 4.37 -23.51 22.09
CA ALA A 173 3.00 -23.08 22.42
C ALA A 173 2.75 -21.66 23.00
N ARG A 174 2.04 -20.84 22.21
CA ARG A 174 1.02 -19.84 22.60
C ARG A 174 1.46 -18.56 23.35
N GLY A 175 2.72 -18.15 23.24
CA GLY A 175 3.17 -16.84 23.73
C GLY A 175 3.21 -15.79 22.62
N TYR A 176 3.09 -14.51 22.98
CA TYR A 176 3.43 -13.43 22.07
C TYR A 176 4.96 -13.35 21.92
N PRO A 177 5.49 -12.93 20.75
CA PRO A 177 6.94 -12.78 20.57
C PRO A 177 7.58 -11.77 21.53
N THR A 178 6.78 -10.88 22.10
CA THR A 178 7.19 -9.82 23.03
C THR A 178 7.13 -10.23 24.50
N ASP A 179 6.68 -11.45 24.82
CA ASP A 179 6.59 -11.91 26.20
C ASP A 179 7.97 -11.89 26.90
N GLY A 180 8.04 -11.17 28.02
CA GLY A 180 9.26 -11.03 28.81
C GLY A 180 10.24 -9.96 28.31
N TRP A 181 9.89 -9.19 27.28
CA TRP A 181 10.69 -8.04 26.87
C TRP A 181 10.67 -6.95 27.95
N LYS A 182 11.83 -6.31 28.17
CA LYS A 182 11.95 -5.15 29.06
C LYS A 182 11.88 -3.88 28.22
N ILE A 183 10.77 -3.17 28.27
CA ILE A 183 10.55 -1.93 27.49
C ILE A 183 11.08 -0.72 28.31
N PRO A 184 11.80 0.24 27.71
CA PRO A 184 12.16 0.31 26.30
C PRO A 184 13.26 -0.69 25.92
N VAL A 185 13.11 -1.30 24.74
CA VAL A 185 14.12 -2.19 24.14
C VAL A 185 14.46 -1.66 22.74
N SER A 186 15.72 -1.75 22.34
CA SER A 186 16.10 -1.44 20.96
C SER A 186 16.05 -2.70 20.10
N PHE A 187 15.74 -2.55 18.81
CA PHE A 187 15.72 -3.66 17.88
C PHE A 187 17.04 -4.44 17.85
N ALA A 188 18.17 -3.73 17.88
CA ALA A 188 19.51 -4.33 17.89
C ALA A 188 19.79 -5.19 19.14
N ALA A 189 19.07 -4.97 20.25
CA ALA A 189 19.20 -5.76 21.48
C ALA A 189 18.30 -7.01 21.49
N LEU A 190 17.41 -7.16 20.51
CA LEU A 190 16.55 -8.33 20.41
C LEU A 190 17.35 -9.56 19.98
N PRO A 191 16.94 -10.78 20.37
CA PRO A 191 17.46 -12.01 19.81
C PRO A 191 17.38 -11.99 18.27
N ALA A 192 18.39 -12.57 17.59
CA ALA A 192 18.44 -12.59 16.13
C ALA A 192 17.19 -13.24 15.50
N ALA A 193 16.58 -14.23 16.16
CA ALA A 193 15.34 -14.84 15.69
C ALA A 193 14.15 -13.84 15.69
N ASP A 194 14.08 -12.96 16.68
CA ASP A 194 13.03 -11.94 16.77
C ASP A 194 13.29 -10.83 15.76
N GLN A 195 14.55 -10.44 15.55
CA GLN A 195 14.94 -9.51 14.49
C GLN A 195 14.54 -10.05 13.11
N ASP A 196 14.90 -11.30 12.80
CA ASP A 196 14.56 -11.96 11.55
C ASP A 196 13.04 -12.06 11.34
N ALA A 197 12.28 -12.35 12.40
CA ALA A 197 10.82 -12.45 12.32
C ALA A 197 10.16 -11.10 11.99
N ILE A 198 10.62 -10.01 12.62
CA ILE A 198 10.13 -8.65 12.37
C ILE A 198 10.42 -8.23 10.92
N MET A 199 11.67 -8.38 10.46
CA MET A 199 12.06 -7.96 9.12
C MET A 199 11.28 -8.72 8.04
N ARG A 200 11.06 -10.04 8.23
CA ARG A 200 10.23 -10.85 7.32
C ARG A 200 8.76 -10.44 7.34
N ALA A 201 8.21 -10.17 8.53
CA ALA A 201 6.83 -9.73 8.67
C ALA A 201 6.59 -8.34 8.05
N ALA A 202 7.63 -7.51 7.97
CA ALA A 202 7.60 -6.23 7.25
C ALA A 202 7.76 -6.38 5.72
N GLY A 203 7.84 -7.61 5.19
CA GLY A 203 7.98 -7.87 3.76
C GLY A 203 9.42 -7.80 3.22
N LEU A 204 10.42 -7.68 4.09
CA LEU A 204 11.82 -7.64 3.66
C LEU A 204 12.35 -9.04 3.39
N THR A 205 13.26 -9.12 2.41
CA THR A 205 13.94 -10.35 2.02
C THR A 205 15.39 -10.32 2.46
N ARG A 206 15.94 -11.46 2.88
CA ARG A 206 17.32 -11.56 3.33
C ARG A 206 18.23 -11.92 2.15
N SER A 207 19.22 -11.09 1.87
CA SER A 207 20.29 -11.35 0.90
C SER A 207 21.64 -11.37 1.63
N GLY A 208 22.12 -12.57 1.95
CA GLY A 208 23.30 -12.74 2.81
C GLY A 208 23.07 -12.16 4.21
N THR A 209 23.87 -11.15 4.58
CA THR A 209 23.78 -10.45 5.87
C THR A 209 22.90 -9.21 5.82
N VAL A 210 22.35 -8.86 4.66
CA VAL A 210 21.61 -7.62 4.44
C VAL A 210 20.13 -7.91 4.27
N TRP A 211 19.29 -7.04 4.82
CA TRP A 211 17.85 -7.04 4.53
C TRP A 211 17.57 -6.11 3.37
N LYS A 212 16.78 -6.61 2.43
CA LYS A 212 16.44 -5.95 1.19
C LYS A 212 14.94 -5.78 1.14
N GLY A 213 14.50 -4.53 1.06
CA GLY A 213 13.14 -4.22 0.69
C GLY A 213 13.09 -3.71 -0.74
N CYS A 214 11.95 -3.14 -1.09
CA CYS A 214 11.72 -2.55 -2.39
C CYS A 214 12.29 -3.35 -3.57
N GLU A 215 11.95 -4.65 -3.62
CA GLU A 215 12.38 -5.58 -4.68
C GLU A 215 13.93 -5.65 -4.87
N GLY A 216 14.68 -5.42 -3.79
CA GLY A 216 16.14 -5.45 -3.79
C GLY A 216 16.83 -4.11 -3.96
N LEU A 217 16.07 -3.03 -4.16
CA LEU A 217 16.58 -1.69 -4.45
C LEU A 217 16.92 -0.86 -3.20
N SER A 218 16.46 -1.29 -2.03
CA SER A 218 16.76 -0.69 -0.74
C SER A 218 17.51 -1.66 0.18
N GLU A 219 18.20 -1.12 1.17
CA GLU A 219 18.80 -1.88 2.27
C GLU A 219 18.21 -1.39 3.57
N ALA A 220 17.72 -2.32 4.39
CA ALA A 220 17.25 -2.05 5.73
C ALA A 220 18.23 -2.63 6.74
N ASP A 221 18.46 -1.90 7.83
CA ASP A 221 19.33 -2.32 8.91
C ASP A 221 18.63 -2.18 10.27
N ALA A 222 19.38 -2.35 11.36
CA ALA A 222 18.81 -2.25 12.69
C ALA A 222 18.26 -0.85 13.05
N LYS A 223 18.70 0.20 12.35
CA LYS A 223 18.23 1.58 12.53
C LYS A 223 16.93 1.83 11.77
N SER A 224 16.61 0.98 10.80
CA SER A 224 15.31 0.96 10.12
C SER A 224 14.17 0.52 11.04
N VAL A 225 14.44 0.00 12.24
CA VAL A 225 13.38 -0.55 13.11
C VAL A 225 13.32 0.16 14.45
N GLU A 226 12.17 0.77 14.74
CA GLU A 226 11.81 1.27 16.06
C GLU A 226 10.93 0.23 16.77
N ILE A 227 11.21 -0.03 18.05
CA ILE A 227 10.35 -0.85 18.92
C ILE A 227 9.67 0.08 19.91
N LYS A 228 8.34 0.16 19.85
CA LYS A 228 7.57 1.13 20.62
C LYS A 228 6.18 0.62 20.93
N ASP A 229 5.78 0.77 22.18
CA ASP A 229 4.41 0.52 22.63
C ASP A 229 3.53 1.72 22.25
N LEU A 230 2.75 1.58 21.16
CA LEU A 230 1.96 2.67 20.60
C LEU A 230 0.63 2.84 21.36
N ASN A 231 0.03 1.75 21.84
CA ASN A 231 -1.28 1.76 22.51
C ASN A 231 -1.19 1.71 24.05
N HIS A 232 0.02 1.57 24.61
CA HIS A 232 0.30 1.46 26.04
C HIS A 232 -0.27 0.21 26.71
N ASP A 233 -0.34 -0.91 25.99
CA ASP A 233 -0.82 -2.19 26.53
C ASP A 233 0.30 -3.07 27.13
N GLY A 234 1.54 -2.60 27.07
CA GLY A 234 2.73 -3.32 27.54
C GLY A 234 3.29 -4.33 26.54
N ARG A 235 2.77 -4.39 25.31
CA ARG A 235 3.29 -5.19 24.19
C ARG A 235 3.69 -4.23 23.06
N PRO A 236 4.99 -4.05 22.81
CA PRO A 236 5.42 -3.06 21.85
C PRO A 236 5.15 -3.51 20.41
N GLU A 237 4.81 -2.55 19.56
CA GLU A 237 4.86 -2.67 18.11
C GLU A 237 6.29 -2.57 17.58
N ALA A 238 6.51 -3.12 16.39
CA ALA A 238 7.70 -2.87 15.58
C ALA A 238 7.33 -1.98 14.40
N ILE A 239 8.07 -0.88 14.23
CA ILE A 239 7.89 0.08 13.15
C ILE A 239 9.11 0.00 12.27
N VAL A 240 8.95 -0.54 11.07
CA VAL A 240 10.02 -0.75 10.10
C VAL A 240 9.93 0.34 9.04
N THR A 241 11.01 1.09 8.85
CA THR A 241 11.15 2.13 7.83
C THR A 241 12.14 1.64 6.78
N ASP A 242 11.65 1.43 5.55
CA ASP A 242 12.50 1.11 4.42
C ASP A 242 12.68 2.35 3.54
N SER A 243 13.90 2.62 3.10
CA SER A 243 14.26 3.84 2.37
C SER A 243 14.92 3.52 1.05
N GLY A 244 14.50 4.21 -0.01
CA GLY A 244 14.96 3.94 -1.36
C GLY A 244 14.25 4.78 -2.41
N MET A 245 14.88 4.93 -3.57
CA MET A 245 14.37 5.72 -4.70
C MET A 245 13.03 5.22 -5.27
N CYS A 246 12.75 3.93 -5.06
CA CYS A 246 11.53 3.28 -5.51
C CYS A 246 10.27 3.70 -4.73
N TYR A 247 10.43 4.40 -3.60
CA TYR A 247 9.35 5.05 -2.85
C TYR A 247 9.06 6.47 -3.35
N GLY A 248 9.53 6.80 -4.56
CA GLY A 248 9.31 8.09 -5.20
C GLY A 248 9.88 9.25 -4.39
N ASN A 249 9.23 10.40 -4.48
CA ASN A 249 9.70 11.64 -3.82
C ASN A 249 9.67 11.58 -2.29
N THR A 250 8.88 10.68 -1.70
CA THR A 250 8.86 10.46 -0.26
C THR A 250 10.16 9.78 0.20
N GLY A 251 10.75 8.94 -0.66
CA GLY A 251 12.02 8.28 -0.42
C GLY A 251 11.98 7.16 0.63
N GLN A 252 10.84 6.91 1.26
CA GLN A 252 10.67 5.85 2.25
C GLN A 252 9.23 5.34 2.34
N GLU A 253 9.09 4.14 2.89
CA GLU A 253 7.87 3.50 3.34
C GLU A 253 8.03 3.10 4.81
N PHE A 254 6.93 3.08 5.53
CA PHE A 254 6.89 2.49 6.86
C PHE A 254 5.87 1.36 6.94
N THR A 255 6.18 0.37 7.76
CA THR A 255 5.31 -0.75 8.14
C THR A 255 5.18 -0.79 9.66
N ILE A 256 3.96 -0.80 10.17
CA ILE A 256 3.67 -1.03 11.59
C ILE A 256 3.27 -2.48 11.77
N LEU A 257 3.95 -3.19 12.68
CA LEU A 257 3.66 -4.58 13.02
C LEU A 257 3.25 -4.69 14.49
N ARG A 258 2.17 -5.44 14.75
CA ARG A 258 1.77 -5.84 16.11
C ARG A 258 2.17 -7.27 16.42
N ALA A 259 2.47 -7.52 17.68
CA ALA A 259 2.66 -8.86 18.19
C ALA A 259 1.31 -9.60 18.27
N THR A 260 1.31 -10.88 17.96
CA THR A 260 0.19 -11.81 18.10
C THR A 260 0.68 -13.11 18.75
N PRO A 261 -0.20 -13.97 19.30
CA PRO A 261 0.20 -15.26 19.88
C PRO A 261 0.90 -16.25 18.93
N GLY A 262 1.04 -15.91 17.64
CA GLY A 262 1.70 -16.71 16.61
C GLY A 262 2.85 -16.00 15.89
N GLY A 263 3.23 -14.79 16.30
CA GLY A 263 4.27 -14.00 15.66
C GLY A 263 3.84 -12.55 15.43
N TRP A 264 4.27 -11.96 14.31
CA TRP A 264 4.00 -10.57 13.97
C TRP A 264 2.92 -10.47 12.89
N ALA A 265 2.02 -9.51 13.03
CA ALA A 265 1.01 -9.18 12.03
C ALA A 265 1.14 -7.71 11.64
N GLN A 266 1.09 -7.43 10.35
CA GLN A 266 1.09 -6.06 9.85
C GLN A 266 -0.21 -5.34 10.22
N MET A 267 -0.12 -4.06 10.58
CA MET A 267 -1.27 -3.20 10.86
C MET A 267 -1.49 -2.21 9.71
N MET A 268 -0.40 -1.67 9.18
CA MET A 268 -0.39 -0.80 7.99
C MET A 268 0.99 -0.83 7.34
N GLN A 269 1.03 -0.59 6.05
CA GLN A 269 2.25 -0.39 5.26
C GLN A 269 1.95 0.68 4.22
N VAL A 270 2.66 1.81 4.29
CA VAL A 270 2.39 2.97 3.44
C VAL A 270 3.68 3.71 3.11
N THR A 271 3.83 4.11 1.85
CA THR A 271 4.86 5.08 1.44
C THR A 271 4.60 6.42 2.14
N GLY A 272 5.47 6.82 3.06
CA GLY A 272 5.19 7.92 3.96
C GLY A 272 6.12 7.95 5.18
N ILE A 273 5.89 8.95 6.03
CA ILE A 273 6.51 9.10 7.35
C ILE A 273 5.38 9.03 8.38
N PRO A 274 5.39 8.09 9.33
CA PRO A 274 4.34 7.99 10.32
C PRO A 274 4.47 9.12 11.36
N ILE A 275 3.42 9.92 11.52
CA ILE A 275 3.30 10.95 12.55
C ILE A 275 2.16 10.55 13.49
N TYR A 276 2.50 10.10 14.69
CA TYR A 276 1.53 9.66 15.69
C TYR A 276 0.87 10.86 16.36
N LEU A 277 -0.46 10.93 16.27
CA LEU A 277 -1.27 11.97 16.92
C LEU A 277 -1.67 11.55 18.34
N LYS A 278 -2.07 12.51 19.17
CA LYS A 278 -2.66 12.30 20.50
C LYS A 278 -4.05 11.69 20.43
N ALA A 279 -4.79 11.96 19.36
CA ALA A 279 -6.08 11.33 19.12
C ALA A 279 -5.86 9.82 18.92
N ARG A 280 -6.79 9.00 19.43
CA ARG A 280 -6.68 7.55 19.44
C ARG A 280 -7.94 6.90 18.89
N GLY A 281 -7.76 5.76 18.23
CA GLY A 281 -8.79 4.85 17.80
C GLY A 281 -9.11 3.78 18.84
N THR A 282 -9.65 2.66 18.36
CA THR A 282 -9.94 1.47 19.16
C THR A 282 -8.66 0.92 19.79
N ASP A 283 -8.77 0.17 20.89
CA ASP A 283 -7.65 -0.47 21.61
C ASP A 283 -6.53 0.49 22.07
N GLY A 284 -6.76 1.80 22.00
CA GLY A 284 -5.80 2.81 22.39
C GLY A 284 -4.76 3.16 21.32
N TYR A 285 -4.82 2.62 20.09
CA TYR A 285 -3.84 2.97 19.05
C TYR A 285 -3.97 4.45 18.64
N PRO A 286 -2.85 5.17 18.42
CA PRO A 286 -2.89 6.55 17.96
C PRO A 286 -3.43 6.64 16.54
N ASP A 287 -4.08 7.76 16.23
CA ASP A 287 -4.28 8.13 14.84
C ASP A 287 -2.90 8.39 14.20
N VAL A 288 -2.72 7.95 12.95
CA VAL A 288 -1.47 8.08 12.20
C VAL A 288 -1.69 9.07 11.08
N MET A 289 -1.03 10.23 11.16
CA MET A 289 -0.91 11.13 10.04
C MET A 289 0.27 10.72 9.16
N ILE A 290 0.06 10.63 7.85
CA ILE A 290 1.03 10.07 6.90
C ILE A 290 1.75 11.21 6.21
N GLY A 291 2.92 11.59 6.74
CA GLY A 291 3.76 12.64 6.20
C GLY A 291 4.38 12.25 4.85
N MET A 292 4.37 13.17 3.89
CA MET A 292 4.89 12.97 2.53
C MET A 292 5.18 14.33 1.88
N PRO A 293 5.79 14.41 0.67
CA PRO A 293 5.93 15.68 -0.02
C PRO A 293 4.57 16.34 -0.25
N GLY A 294 4.39 17.57 0.23
CA GLY A 294 3.13 18.30 0.15
C GLY A 294 2.85 19.09 1.42
N THR A 295 1.59 19.51 1.56
CA THR A 295 1.15 20.29 2.74
C THR A 295 -0.13 19.73 3.37
N CYS A 296 -0.70 18.65 2.83
CA CYS A 296 -1.94 18.06 3.31
C CYS A 296 -1.78 16.54 3.37
N PHE A 297 -1.91 15.98 4.57
CA PHE A 297 -1.57 14.60 4.87
C PHE A 297 -2.78 13.83 5.38
N GLY A 298 -2.97 12.63 4.85
CA GLY A 298 -4.03 11.73 5.30
C GLY A 298 -3.83 11.31 6.75
N VAL A 299 -4.94 11.17 7.47
CA VAL A 299 -4.98 10.70 8.86
C VAL A 299 -5.79 9.42 8.89
N ASP A 300 -5.17 8.35 9.36
CA ASP A 300 -5.79 7.06 9.53
C ASP A 300 -6.02 6.76 11.02
N ARG A 301 -7.15 6.12 11.32
CA ARG A 301 -7.54 5.68 12.66
C ARG A 301 -7.74 4.18 12.71
N TRP A 302 -7.18 3.54 13.73
CA TRP A 302 -7.44 2.14 14.02
C TRP A 302 -8.89 1.93 14.48
N ASN A 303 -9.60 1.01 13.82
CA ASN A 303 -11.00 0.71 14.14
C ASN A 303 -11.19 -0.57 15.00
N GLY A 304 -10.12 -1.29 15.34
CA GLY A 304 -10.16 -2.59 16.01
C GLY A 304 -9.64 -3.74 15.13
N SER A 305 -9.62 -3.54 13.81
CA SER A 305 -9.13 -4.52 12.84
C SER A 305 -8.15 -3.96 11.82
N GLU A 306 -8.29 -2.69 11.43
CA GLU A 306 -7.45 -2.04 10.43
C GLU A 306 -7.38 -0.52 10.67
N TYR A 307 -6.35 0.12 10.10
CA TYR A 307 -6.29 1.58 9.99
C TYR A 307 -7.17 2.04 8.83
N LYS A 308 -8.12 2.94 9.12
CA LYS A 308 -9.03 3.54 8.13
C LYS A 308 -8.82 5.04 8.06
N TYR A 309 -8.82 5.57 6.84
CA TYR A 309 -8.83 7.00 6.59
C TYR A 309 -10.03 7.69 7.27
N ILE A 310 -9.74 8.79 7.96
CA ILE A 310 -10.75 9.62 8.65
C ILE A 310 -10.71 11.10 8.24
N GLY A 311 -9.89 11.44 7.25
CA GLY A 311 -9.72 12.80 6.73
C GLY A 311 -8.25 13.20 6.63
N SER A 312 -7.99 14.42 6.17
CA SER A 312 -6.64 14.94 5.98
C SER A 312 -6.40 16.21 6.79
N ARG A 313 -5.14 16.48 7.16
CA ARG A 313 -4.72 17.66 7.94
C ARG A 313 -3.54 18.37 7.30
N TYR A 314 -3.48 19.68 7.46
CA TYR A 314 -2.34 20.45 6.98
C TYR A 314 -1.06 20.12 7.74
N ASP A 315 0.07 20.16 7.06
CA ASP A 315 1.37 20.16 7.71
C ASP A 315 1.48 21.32 8.69
N SER A 316 1.96 21.03 9.89
CA SER A 316 2.12 22.04 10.93
C SER A 316 3.14 21.59 11.98
N LYS A 317 3.68 22.56 12.72
CA LYS A 317 4.62 22.29 13.81
C LYS A 317 4.02 21.43 14.93
N ASP A 318 2.71 21.54 15.15
CA ASP A 318 1.97 20.71 16.10
C ASP A 318 0.85 19.97 15.36
N PRO A 319 1.09 18.72 14.93
CA PRO A 319 0.18 17.97 14.08
C PRO A 319 -1.18 17.68 14.75
N ASP A 320 -1.25 17.70 16.09
CA ASP A 320 -2.50 17.52 16.82
C ASP A 320 -3.47 18.68 16.62
N THR A 321 -2.93 19.88 16.42
CA THR A 321 -3.69 21.13 16.24
C THR A 321 -3.83 21.54 14.78
N ALA A 322 -3.26 20.75 13.86
CA ALA A 322 -3.35 20.96 12.44
C ALA A 322 -4.82 21.06 11.99
N LYS A 323 -5.12 22.09 11.20
CA LYS A 323 -6.45 22.28 10.62
C LYS A 323 -6.74 21.16 9.61
N PRO A 324 -8.00 20.69 9.51
CA PRO A 324 -8.40 19.81 8.42
C PRO A 324 -8.12 20.46 7.06
N CYS A 325 -7.72 19.65 6.08
CA CYS A 325 -7.65 20.10 4.71
C CYS A 325 -9.06 20.39 4.17
N LYS A 326 -9.14 21.34 3.24
CA LYS A 326 -10.37 21.55 2.49
C LYS A 326 -10.46 20.49 1.39
N PRO A 327 -11.65 19.88 1.17
CA PRO A 327 -11.91 19.10 -0.03
C PRO A 327 -11.85 19.99 -1.29
#